data_AF-A0AA88HXR2-F1
#
_entry.id   AF-A0AA88HXR2-F1
#
_cell.length_a   1.000
_cell.length_b   1.000
_cell.length_c   1.000
_cell.angle_alpha   90.00
_cell.angle_beta   90.00
_cell.angle_gamma   90.00
#
_symmetry.space_group_name_H-M   'P 1'
#
loop_
_entity.id
_entity.type
_entity.pdbx_description
1 polymer ?
#
loop_
_entity_poly.entity_id
_entity_poly.type
_entity_poly.pdbx_seq_one_letter_code
_entity_poly.pdbx_strand_id
1 'polypeptide(L)'
;MQRPIKVTESQLLMLAERARYDAALAGPLYKRTADGTKWQSKWFTLYQNLLFYSEIEHSSRPSGVIFLEGSYCDRLIITGSKTSKPASEKMYCFAVTYRRENQRQYELKADTESDCKAWIEAVRQASFNKLLLQKEELEQKHLHLLQIVESEKTAKWQYTQQCEELTDEIKKLRSELCTLKKEWRLTPSKSTTESPGSEEAETEELKKIRKVQGFFRGWLCRHRWKTIVDEYIKSPHAESMRKRNRYNFSC
;
A
#
# COMPACT_ATOMS: atom_id res chain seq x y z
N MET A 1 -13.48 -3.66 13.30
CA MET A 1 -14.44 -4.61 13.91
C MET A 1 -15.86 -4.12 13.67
N GLN A 2 -16.67 -4.83 12.88
CA GLN A 2 -18.11 -4.52 12.77
C GLN A 2 -18.79 -4.87 14.10
N ARG A 3 -19.50 -3.89 14.68
CA ARG A 3 -20.32 -4.09 15.88
C ARG A 3 -21.58 -4.87 15.49
N PRO A 4 -22.09 -5.78 16.35
CA PRO A 4 -23.35 -6.45 16.08
C PRO A 4 -24.47 -5.40 15.99
N ILE A 5 -25.17 -5.37 14.86
CA ILE A 5 -26.32 -4.48 14.66
C ILE A 5 -27.43 -4.98 15.59
N LYS A 6 -27.82 -4.14 16.56
CA LYS A 6 -29.01 -4.38 17.38
C LYS A 6 -30.22 -3.84 16.64
N VAL A 7 -30.92 -4.71 15.90
CA VAL A 7 -32.19 -4.36 15.26
C VAL A 7 -33.33 -4.75 16.21
N THR A 8 -34.24 -3.82 16.48
CA THR A 8 -35.46 -4.10 17.26
C THR A 8 -36.47 -4.90 16.42
N GLU A 9 -37.31 -5.69 17.08
CA GLU A 9 -38.32 -6.51 16.39
C GLU A 9 -39.30 -5.67 15.57
N SER A 10 -39.70 -4.50 16.07
CA SER A 10 -40.56 -3.56 15.34
C SER A 10 -39.92 -3.03 14.06
N GLN A 11 -38.61 -2.75 14.08
CA GLN A 11 -37.86 -2.36 12.89
C GLN A 11 -37.80 -3.49 11.88
N LEU A 12 -37.59 -4.73 12.31
CA LEU A 12 -37.59 -5.90 11.41
C LEU A 12 -38.96 -6.11 10.75
N LEU A 13 -40.06 -5.96 11.51
CA LEU A 13 -41.40 -6.07 10.96
C LEU A 13 -41.70 -4.97 9.93
N MET A 14 -41.31 -3.72 10.23
CA MET A 14 -41.43 -2.60 9.29
C MET A 14 -40.63 -2.84 8.00
N LEU A 15 -39.40 -3.35 8.11
CA LEU A 15 -38.57 -3.68 6.95
C LEU A 15 -39.15 -4.86 6.15
N ALA A 16 -39.68 -5.88 6.82
CA ALA A 16 -40.35 -7.00 6.17
C ALA A 16 -41.63 -6.56 5.44
N GLU A 17 -42.35 -5.58 5.99
CA GLU A 17 -43.50 -4.96 5.32
C GLU A 17 -43.10 -4.19 4.07
N ARG A 18 -42.04 -3.37 4.13
CA ARG A 18 -41.50 -2.69 2.96
C ARG A 18 -41.00 -3.67 1.89
N ALA A 19 -40.37 -4.76 2.32
CA ALA A 19 -39.89 -5.81 1.44
C ALA A 19 -40.99 -6.41 0.55
N ARG A 20 -42.27 -6.37 0.96
CA ARG A 20 -43.38 -6.87 0.12
C ARG A 20 -43.62 -6.03 -1.14
N TYR A 21 -43.24 -4.75 -1.11
CA TYR A 21 -43.51 -3.81 -2.20
C TYR A 21 -42.25 -3.46 -3.01
N ASP A 22 -41.08 -3.50 -2.38
CA ASP A 22 -39.81 -3.04 -2.95
C ASP A 22 -38.73 -4.14 -2.91
N ALA A 23 -39.15 -5.41 -3.03
CA ALA A 23 -38.23 -6.53 -3.11
C ALA A 23 -37.38 -6.45 -4.39
N ALA A 24 -36.08 -6.72 -4.25
CA ALA A 24 -35.21 -6.97 -5.40
C ALA A 24 -35.55 -8.32 -6.07
N LEU A 25 -35.92 -9.32 -5.25
CA LEU A 25 -36.34 -10.64 -5.71
C LEU A 25 -37.23 -11.30 -4.66
N ALA A 26 -38.31 -11.94 -5.09
CA ALA A 26 -39.20 -12.71 -4.21
C ALA A 26 -39.64 -13.99 -4.92
N GLY A 27 -39.84 -15.06 -4.15
CA GLY A 27 -40.27 -16.34 -4.70
C GLY A 27 -40.07 -17.52 -3.74
N PRO A 28 -40.58 -18.69 -4.12
CA PRO A 28 -40.42 -19.90 -3.33
C PRO A 28 -38.99 -20.44 -3.43
N LEU A 29 -38.45 -20.88 -2.30
CA LEU A 29 -37.23 -21.68 -2.23
C LEU A 29 -37.39 -22.77 -1.17
N TYR A 30 -36.67 -23.86 -1.35
CA TYR A 30 -36.52 -24.88 -0.32
C TYR A 30 -35.33 -24.54 0.56
N LYS A 31 -35.54 -24.46 1.86
CA LYS A 31 -34.50 -24.26 2.88
C LYS A 31 -34.21 -25.55 3.61
N ARG A 32 -32.92 -25.89 3.75
CA ARG A 32 -32.50 -27.04 4.56
C ARG A 32 -32.71 -26.74 6.05
N THR A 33 -33.17 -27.74 6.79
CA THR A 33 -33.37 -27.63 8.24
C THR A 33 -32.03 -27.52 8.97
N ALA A 34 -32.03 -27.00 10.21
CA ALA A 34 -30.81 -26.72 10.97
C ALA A 34 -30.00 -28.00 11.31
N ASP A 35 -30.70 -29.12 11.45
CA ASP A 35 -30.17 -30.48 11.63
C ASP A 35 -29.69 -31.11 10.31
N GLY A 36 -29.89 -30.44 9.17
CA GLY A 36 -29.40 -30.87 7.87
C GLY A 36 -30.17 -32.05 7.25
N THR A 37 -31.28 -32.50 7.84
CA THR A 37 -31.94 -33.74 7.41
C THR A 37 -33.05 -33.55 6.38
N LYS A 38 -33.72 -32.38 6.36
CA LYS A 38 -34.93 -32.15 5.56
C LYS A 38 -34.89 -30.81 4.81
N TRP A 39 -35.63 -30.74 3.71
CA TRP A 39 -35.90 -29.52 2.95
C TRP A 39 -37.32 -29.02 3.23
N GLN A 40 -37.49 -27.73 3.44
CA GLN A 40 -38.80 -27.09 3.68
C GLN A 40 -39.03 -25.98 2.66
N SER A 41 -40.16 -26.00 1.96
CA SER A 41 -40.57 -24.88 1.11
C SER A 41 -40.89 -23.67 1.98
N LYS A 42 -40.36 -22.51 1.61
CA LYS A 42 -40.65 -21.21 2.24
C LYS A 42 -40.73 -20.16 1.14
N TRP A 43 -41.48 -19.11 1.41
CA TRP A 43 -41.44 -17.90 0.59
C TRP A 43 -40.29 -17.02 1.01
N PHE A 44 -39.42 -16.63 0.08
CA PHE A 44 -38.30 -15.75 0.32
C PHE A 44 -38.52 -14.38 -0.30
N THR A 45 -38.02 -13.35 0.37
CA THR A 45 -38.11 -11.96 -0.11
C THR A 45 -36.80 -11.25 0.21
N LEU A 46 -36.08 -10.86 -0.83
CA LEU A 46 -34.84 -10.12 -0.75
C LEU A 46 -35.12 -8.61 -0.82
N TYR A 47 -34.76 -7.90 0.24
CA TYR A 47 -34.87 -6.46 0.34
C TYR A 47 -33.55 -5.88 0.84
N GLN A 48 -32.87 -5.09 0.01
CA GLN A 48 -31.52 -4.61 0.28
C GLN A 48 -30.56 -5.77 0.58
N ASN A 49 -29.96 -5.82 1.77
CA ASN A 49 -29.12 -6.92 2.27
C ASN A 49 -29.84 -7.85 3.27
N LEU A 50 -31.17 -7.82 3.31
CA LEU A 50 -32.00 -8.64 4.17
C LEU A 50 -32.78 -9.64 3.33
N LEU A 51 -32.59 -10.93 3.64
CA LEU A 51 -33.34 -12.01 3.01
C LEU A 51 -34.33 -12.57 4.03
N PHE A 52 -35.57 -12.14 3.93
CA PHE A 52 -36.67 -12.62 4.75
C PHE A 52 -37.18 -13.96 4.24
N TYR A 53 -37.66 -14.81 5.14
CA TYR A 53 -38.39 -16.02 4.78
C TYR A 53 -39.62 -16.24 5.66
N SER A 54 -40.68 -16.75 5.05
CA SER A 54 -42.00 -16.95 5.64
C SER A 54 -42.57 -18.31 5.23
N GLU A 55 -43.58 -18.81 5.96
CA GLU A 55 -44.28 -20.05 5.58
C GLU A 55 -45.00 -19.91 4.24
N ILE A 56 -45.61 -18.75 4.01
CA ILE A 56 -46.42 -18.39 2.85
C ILE A 56 -46.11 -16.96 2.41
N GLU A 57 -46.48 -16.61 1.19
CA GLU A 57 -46.22 -15.30 0.57
C GLU A 57 -46.84 -14.13 1.35
N HIS A 58 -48.10 -14.23 1.74
CA HIS A 58 -48.83 -13.16 2.43
C HIS A 58 -48.69 -13.20 3.96
N SER A 59 -47.64 -13.83 4.49
CA SER A 59 -47.41 -13.85 5.94
C SER A 59 -47.13 -12.43 6.46
N SER A 60 -47.89 -11.98 7.46
CA SER A 60 -47.68 -10.68 8.10
C SER A 60 -46.37 -10.62 8.90
N ARG A 61 -45.88 -11.79 9.33
CA ARG A 61 -44.65 -11.93 10.12
C ARG A 61 -43.69 -12.91 9.45
N PRO A 62 -42.43 -12.51 9.21
CA PRO A 62 -41.44 -13.44 8.70
C PRO A 62 -41.08 -14.50 9.75
N SER A 63 -40.86 -15.72 9.31
CA SER A 63 -40.34 -16.82 10.14
C SER A 63 -38.89 -16.57 10.54
N GLY A 64 -38.14 -15.81 9.72
CA GLY A 64 -36.82 -15.32 10.07
C GLY A 64 -36.22 -14.43 9.00
N VAL A 65 -35.02 -13.94 9.28
CA VAL A 65 -34.24 -13.08 8.41
C VAL A 65 -32.80 -13.57 8.33
N ILE A 66 -32.21 -13.48 7.14
CA ILE A 66 -30.80 -13.75 6.89
C ILE A 66 -30.16 -12.41 6.53
N PHE A 67 -29.13 -12.02 7.28
CA PHE A 67 -28.36 -10.81 7.01
C PHE A 67 -27.23 -11.13 6.03
N LEU A 68 -27.28 -10.55 4.83
CA LEU A 68 -26.39 -10.94 3.73
C LEU A 68 -25.08 -10.14 3.69
N GLU A 69 -24.92 -9.09 4.49
CA GLU A 69 -23.69 -8.29 4.47
C GLU A 69 -22.44 -9.17 4.75
N GLY A 70 -21.49 -9.15 3.81
CA GLY A 70 -20.28 -9.97 3.88
C GLY A 70 -20.50 -11.48 3.67
N SER A 71 -21.68 -11.89 3.23
CA SER A 71 -21.98 -13.30 2.93
C SER A 71 -21.50 -13.71 1.53
N TYR A 72 -21.04 -14.94 1.40
CA TYR A 72 -20.72 -15.55 0.11
C TYR A 72 -21.87 -16.43 -0.32
N CYS A 73 -22.12 -16.50 -1.62
CA CYS A 73 -23.17 -17.35 -2.15
C CYS A 73 -22.64 -18.16 -3.32
N ASP A 74 -22.67 -19.48 -3.17
CA ASP A 74 -22.08 -20.42 -4.12
C ASP A 74 -23.01 -21.58 -4.42
N ARG A 75 -22.98 -22.02 -5.67
CA ARG A 75 -23.72 -23.21 -6.13
C ARG A 75 -23.13 -24.45 -5.48
N LEU A 76 -24.00 -25.31 -4.93
CA LEU A 76 -23.61 -26.60 -4.38
C LEU A 76 -23.69 -27.67 -5.47
N ILE A 77 -22.60 -28.42 -5.65
CA ILE A 77 -22.59 -29.60 -6.52
C ILE A 77 -22.85 -30.82 -5.65
N ILE A 78 -24.09 -31.31 -5.64
CA ILE A 78 -24.44 -32.54 -4.93
C ILE A 78 -24.18 -33.71 -5.89
N THR A 79 -22.94 -34.20 -5.91
CA THR A 79 -22.61 -35.49 -6.54
C THR A 79 -23.12 -36.61 -5.65
N GLY A 80 -24.01 -37.45 -6.19
CA GLY A 80 -24.68 -38.52 -5.44
C GLY A 80 -23.74 -39.42 -4.63
N SER A 81 -24.20 -39.77 -3.43
CA SER A 81 -23.66 -40.84 -2.59
C SER A 81 -23.41 -42.12 -3.40
N LYS A 82 -22.34 -42.86 -3.06
CA LYS A 82 -21.95 -44.17 -3.64
C LYS A 82 -22.95 -45.32 -3.39
N THR A 83 -24.20 -45.04 -3.03
CA THR A 83 -25.22 -46.05 -2.74
C THR A 83 -26.43 -45.85 -3.66
N SER A 84 -26.39 -46.57 -4.79
CA SER A 84 -27.54 -47.14 -5.51
C SER A 84 -28.87 -46.37 -5.46
N LYS A 85 -28.97 -45.30 -6.25
CA LYS A 85 -30.19 -44.91 -7.01
C LYS A 85 -29.80 -43.90 -8.10
N PRO A 86 -30.16 -44.10 -9.38
CA PRO A 86 -29.89 -43.14 -10.43
C PRO A 86 -30.95 -42.03 -10.35
N ALA A 87 -30.71 -41.02 -9.52
CA ALA A 87 -31.50 -39.80 -9.50
C ALA A 87 -30.57 -38.61 -9.77
N SER A 88 -30.05 -38.58 -11.00
CA SER A 88 -29.42 -37.42 -11.62
C SER A 88 -30.47 -36.36 -11.96
N GLU A 89 -31.31 -35.97 -11.01
CA GLU A 89 -32.12 -34.76 -11.14
C GLU A 89 -31.31 -33.60 -10.61
N LYS A 90 -30.95 -32.71 -11.53
CA LYS A 90 -30.17 -31.48 -11.30
C LYS A 90 -30.70 -30.74 -10.07
N MET A 91 -30.10 -30.96 -8.91
CA MET A 91 -30.44 -30.20 -7.72
C MET A 91 -29.85 -28.80 -7.87
N TYR A 92 -30.71 -27.79 -8.02
CA TYR A 92 -30.31 -26.40 -8.14
C TYR A 92 -30.08 -25.78 -6.74
N CYS A 93 -29.15 -26.40 -6.02
CA CYS A 93 -28.81 -26.03 -4.65
C CYS A 93 -27.70 -24.98 -4.63
N PHE A 94 -27.76 -24.11 -3.61
CA PHE A 94 -26.75 -23.11 -3.33
C PHE A 94 -26.66 -22.88 -1.81
N ALA A 95 -25.52 -22.37 -1.37
CA ALA A 95 -25.29 -22.05 0.03
C ALA A 95 -25.02 -20.56 0.20
N VAL A 96 -25.49 -20.00 1.31
CA VAL A 96 -25.06 -18.71 1.84
C VAL A 96 -24.16 -18.97 3.03
N THR A 97 -22.89 -18.57 2.91
CA THR A 97 -21.83 -18.77 3.91
C THR A 97 -21.23 -17.43 4.32
N TYR A 98 -20.40 -17.42 5.36
CA TYR A 98 -19.73 -16.23 5.85
C TYR A 98 -18.25 -16.52 6.08
N ARG A 99 -17.42 -15.46 6.08
CA ARG A 99 -15.97 -15.55 6.30
C ARG A 99 -15.58 -16.21 7.64
N ARG A 100 -16.46 -16.16 8.66
CA ARG A 100 -16.18 -16.72 9.98
C ARG A 100 -16.74 -18.14 10.10
N GLU A 101 -15.88 -19.10 10.45
CA GLU A 101 -16.20 -20.54 10.53
C GLU A 101 -17.35 -20.88 11.50
N ASN A 102 -17.59 -20.06 12.53
CA ASN A 102 -18.65 -20.30 13.52
C ASN A 102 -20.00 -19.64 13.20
N GLN A 103 -20.17 -19.06 12.00
CA GLN A 103 -21.42 -18.43 11.61
C GLN A 103 -22.33 -19.42 10.88
N ARG A 104 -23.65 -19.30 11.11
CA ARG A 104 -24.64 -20.20 10.54
C ARG A 104 -24.61 -20.15 9.00
N GLN A 105 -24.45 -21.30 8.37
CA GLN A 105 -24.62 -21.48 6.93
C GLN A 105 -26.09 -21.77 6.60
N TYR A 106 -26.54 -21.30 5.44
CA TYR A 106 -27.89 -21.55 4.93
C TYR A 106 -27.80 -22.27 3.59
N GLU A 107 -28.39 -23.46 3.51
CA GLU A 107 -28.52 -24.18 2.24
C GLU A 107 -29.93 -23.99 1.68
N LEU A 108 -29.98 -23.57 0.42
CA LEU A 108 -31.19 -23.24 -0.30
C LEU A 108 -31.22 -24.01 -1.63
N LYS A 109 -32.41 -24.31 -2.11
CA LYS A 109 -32.65 -25.02 -3.37
C LYS A 109 -33.79 -24.32 -4.13
N ALA A 110 -33.57 -24.07 -5.40
CA ALA A 110 -34.59 -23.58 -6.32
C ALA A 110 -35.17 -24.72 -7.19
N ASP A 111 -36.31 -24.46 -7.83
CA ASP A 111 -36.99 -25.42 -8.71
C ASP A 111 -36.39 -25.48 -10.12
N THR A 112 -35.83 -24.37 -10.61
CA THR A 112 -35.21 -24.30 -11.92
C THR A 112 -33.76 -23.82 -11.85
N GLU A 113 -32.98 -24.12 -12.89
CA GLU A 113 -31.61 -23.62 -13.00
C GLU A 113 -31.58 -22.09 -13.12
N SER A 114 -32.58 -21.53 -13.82
CA SER A 114 -32.73 -20.08 -14.01
C SER A 114 -32.95 -19.38 -12.67
N ASP A 115 -33.89 -19.89 -11.87
CA ASP A 115 -34.18 -19.34 -10.54
C ASP A 115 -32.97 -19.45 -9.63
N CYS A 116 -32.27 -20.58 -9.64
CA CYS A 116 -31.04 -20.74 -8.89
C CYS A 116 -29.98 -19.71 -9.29
N LYS A 117 -29.76 -19.48 -10.59
CA LYS A 117 -28.83 -18.44 -11.06
C LYS A 117 -29.27 -17.04 -10.63
N ALA A 118 -30.56 -16.72 -10.77
CA ALA A 118 -31.12 -15.44 -10.38
C ALA A 118 -30.96 -15.18 -8.87
N TRP A 119 -31.27 -16.16 -8.03
CA TRP A 119 -31.10 -16.07 -6.59
C TRP A 119 -29.64 -15.93 -6.16
N ILE A 120 -28.72 -16.72 -6.75
CA ILE A 120 -27.29 -16.60 -6.46
C ILE A 120 -26.80 -15.19 -6.79
N GLU A 121 -27.16 -14.66 -7.97
CA GLU A 121 -26.73 -13.33 -8.39
C GLU A 121 -27.32 -12.23 -7.50
N ALA A 122 -28.62 -12.30 -7.21
CA ALA A 122 -29.28 -11.34 -6.34
C ALA A 122 -28.67 -11.33 -4.93
N VAL A 123 -28.38 -12.50 -4.35
CA VAL A 123 -27.73 -12.62 -3.04
C VAL A 123 -26.29 -12.08 -3.09
N ARG A 124 -25.53 -12.37 -4.15
CA ARG A 124 -24.16 -11.85 -4.32
C ARG A 124 -24.14 -10.32 -4.40
N GLN A 125 -25.07 -9.72 -5.12
CA GLN A 125 -25.20 -8.26 -5.21
C GLN A 125 -25.60 -7.65 -3.86
N ALA A 126 -26.58 -8.25 -3.18
CA ALA A 126 -27.04 -7.84 -1.85
C ALA A 126 -26.00 -8.04 -0.74
N SER A 127 -24.96 -8.85 -0.98
CA SER A 127 -23.93 -9.13 0.03
C SER A 127 -23.02 -7.94 0.35
N PHE A 128 -23.01 -6.92 -0.52
CA PHE A 128 -22.10 -5.78 -0.46
C PHE A 128 -20.59 -6.16 -0.37
N ASN A 129 -20.20 -7.40 -0.67
CA ASN A 129 -18.80 -7.82 -0.59
C ASN A 129 -17.88 -7.00 -1.49
N LYS A 130 -18.34 -6.65 -2.70
CA LYS A 130 -17.56 -5.78 -3.60
C LYS A 130 -17.27 -4.43 -2.96
N LEU A 131 -18.28 -3.81 -2.35
CA LEU A 131 -18.15 -2.52 -1.67
C LEU A 131 -17.25 -2.65 -0.43
N LEU A 132 -17.38 -3.75 0.32
CA LEU A 132 -16.54 -4.06 1.47
C LEU A 132 -15.07 -4.17 1.07
N LEU A 133 -14.74 -4.92 0.00
CA LEU A 133 -13.37 -5.07 -0.50
C LEU A 133 -12.79 -3.73 -0.97
N GLN A 134 -13.57 -2.92 -1.69
CA GLN A 134 -13.14 -1.59 -2.11
C GLN A 134 -12.87 -0.66 -0.92
N LYS A 135 -13.69 -0.75 0.14
CA LYS A 135 -13.45 -0.03 1.39
C LYS A 135 -12.16 -0.49 2.07
N GLU A 136 -11.94 -1.80 2.20
CA GLU A 136 -10.72 -2.36 2.80
C GLU A 136 -9.46 -1.90 2.02
N GLU A 137 -9.50 -1.92 0.69
CA GLU A 137 -8.41 -1.43 -0.16
C GLU A 137 -8.15 0.07 0.05
N LEU A 138 -9.21 0.88 0.14
CA LEU A 138 -9.10 2.32 0.34
C LEU A 138 -8.54 2.66 1.74
N GLU A 139 -8.97 1.92 2.77
CA GLU A 139 -8.43 2.05 4.13
C GLU A 139 -6.93 1.74 4.18
N GLN A 140 -6.48 0.70 3.46
CA GLN A 140 -5.05 0.38 3.34
C GLN A 140 -4.25 1.51 2.67
N LYS A 141 -4.76 2.06 1.56
CA LYS A 141 -4.13 3.21 0.87
C LYS A 141 -4.09 4.44 1.76
N HIS A 142 -5.15 4.70 2.50
CA HIS A 142 -5.21 5.82 3.45
C HIS A 142 -4.14 5.67 4.55
N LEU A 143 -4.01 4.48 5.14
CA LEU A 143 -2.99 4.21 6.15
C LEU A 143 -1.57 4.40 5.60
N HIS A 144 -1.31 3.94 4.38
CA HIS A 144 -0.02 4.12 3.73
C HIS A 144 0.30 5.60 3.49
N LEU A 145 -0.68 6.39 3.01
CA LEU A 145 -0.51 7.83 2.84
C LEU A 145 -0.24 8.54 4.17
N LEU A 146 -0.91 8.16 5.25
CA LEU A 146 -0.63 8.72 6.58
C LEU A 146 0.82 8.48 7.00
N GLN A 147 1.34 7.28 6.77
CA GLN A 147 2.73 6.94 7.06
C GLN A 147 3.72 7.77 6.23
N ILE A 148 3.44 8.00 4.94
CA ILE A 148 4.25 8.88 4.09
C ILE A 148 4.21 10.31 4.61
N VAL A 149 3.03 10.85 4.92
CA VAL A 149 2.90 12.22 5.43
C VAL A 149 3.65 12.40 6.75
N GLU A 150 3.61 11.41 7.64
CA GLU A 150 4.35 11.44 8.90
C GLU A 150 5.87 11.41 8.69
N SER A 151 6.35 10.59 7.76
CA SER A 151 7.79 10.53 7.43
C SER A 151 8.26 11.80 6.75
N GLU A 152 7.47 12.39 5.85
CA GLU A 152 7.77 13.67 5.20
C GLU A 152 7.80 14.83 6.20
N LYS A 153 6.86 14.86 7.16
CA LYS A 153 6.87 15.85 8.25
C LYS A 153 8.15 15.75 9.08
N THR A 154 8.55 14.54 9.41
CA THR A 154 9.77 14.27 10.19
C THR A 154 11.01 14.70 9.41
N ALA A 155 11.11 14.32 8.14
CA ALA A 155 12.22 14.70 7.27
C ALA A 155 12.32 16.23 7.11
N LYS A 156 11.19 16.91 6.85
CA LYS A 156 11.15 18.37 6.76
C LYS A 156 11.62 19.04 8.04
N TRP A 157 11.19 18.54 9.20
CA TRP A 157 11.62 19.05 10.49
C TRP A 157 13.14 18.90 10.67
N GLN A 158 13.70 17.72 10.38
CA GLN A 158 15.14 17.47 10.42
C GLN A 158 15.93 18.39 9.49
N TYR A 159 15.47 18.58 8.24
CA TYR A 159 16.13 19.51 7.31
C TYR A 159 16.09 20.95 7.81
N THR A 160 14.99 21.36 8.42
CA THR A 160 14.87 22.72 8.99
C THR A 160 15.87 22.91 10.12
N GLN A 161 15.98 21.93 11.02
CA GLN A 161 16.96 21.95 12.11
C GLN A 161 18.40 22.00 11.57
N GLN A 162 18.74 21.19 10.55
CA GLN A 162 20.06 21.23 9.93
C GLN A 162 20.37 22.59 9.28
N CYS A 163 19.40 23.22 8.64
CA CYS A 163 19.57 24.56 8.08
C CYS A 163 19.83 25.61 9.16
N GLU A 164 19.17 25.52 10.31
CA GLU A 164 19.40 26.40 11.47
C GLU A 164 20.81 26.22 12.03
N GLU A 165 21.23 24.98 12.25
CA GLU A 165 22.58 24.64 12.74
C GLU A 165 23.68 25.17 11.80
N LEU A 166 23.54 24.95 10.49
CA LEU A 166 24.47 25.48 9.48
C LEU A 166 24.47 27.01 9.44
N THR A 167 23.32 27.64 9.65
CA THR A 167 23.20 29.11 9.69
C THR A 167 23.96 29.68 10.88
N ASP A 168 23.87 29.03 12.04
CA ASP A 168 24.60 29.46 13.23
C ASP A 168 26.10 29.20 13.13
N GLU A 169 26.52 28.09 12.52
CA GLU A 169 27.94 27.83 12.22
C GLU A 169 28.52 28.90 11.27
N ILE A 170 27.78 29.31 10.23
CA ILE A 170 28.19 30.40 9.34
C ILE A 170 28.36 31.71 10.12
N LYS A 171 27.45 32.04 11.04
CA LYS A 171 27.57 33.26 11.88
C LYS A 171 28.82 33.18 12.75
N LYS A 172 29.08 32.04 13.37
CA LYS A 172 30.25 31.80 14.22
C LYS A 172 31.55 31.95 13.43
N LEU A 173 31.68 31.25 12.30
CA LEU A 173 32.86 31.36 11.43
C LEU A 173 33.08 32.78 10.92
N ARG A 174 32.01 33.52 10.58
CA ARG A 174 32.12 34.94 10.21
C ARG A 174 32.65 35.80 11.36
N SER A 175 32.25 35.52 12.60
CA SER A 175 32.76 36.23 13.78
C SER A 175 34.24 35.93 14.03
N GLU A 176 34.65 34.67 13.93
CA GLU A 176 36.05 34.23 14.06
C GLU A 176 36.95 34.82 12.96
N LEU A 177 36.47 34.86 11.72
CA LEU A 177 37.19 35.55 10.64
C LEU A 177 37.35 37.05 10.91
N CYS A 178 36.36 37.69 11.51
CA CYS A 178 36.44 39.11 11.86
C CYS A 178 37.45 39.37 12.97
N THR A 179 37.48 38.52 14.02
CA THR A 179 38.46 38.63 15.10
C THR A 179 39.88 38.37 14.60
N LEU A 180 40.10 37.29 13.85
CA LEU A 180 41.39 37.00 13.22
C LEU A 180 41.84 38.14 12.31
N LYS A 181 40.97 38.67 11.45
CA LYS A 181 41.32 39.80 10.57
C LYS A 181 41.73 41.06 11.35
N LYS A 182 41.13 41.31 12.53
CA LYS A 182 41.55 42.41 13.41
C LYS A 182 42.92 42.14 14.03
N GLU A 183 43.15 40.92 14.51
CA GLU A 183 44.44 40.49 15.07
C GLU A 183 45.58 40.62 14.03
N TRP A 184 45.36 40.16 12.80
CA TRP A 184 46.29 40.31 11.68
C TRP A 184 46.55 41.76 11.24
N ARG A 185 45.64 42.70 11.53
CA ARG A 185 45.89 44.14 11.27
C ARG A 185 46.69 44.80 12.39
N LEU A 186 46.65 44.24 13.60
CA LEU A 186 47.34 44.78 14.77
C LEU A 186 48.77 44.23 14.91
N THR A 187 49.14 43.22 14.13
CA THR A 187 50.54 42.81 13.94
C THR A 187 51.26 43.81 13.05
N PRO A 188 52.32 44.51 13.52
CA PRO A 188 53.14 45.34 12.67
C PRO A 188 53.83 44.44 11.64
N SER A 189 53.54 44.65 10.35
CA SER A 189 54.45 44.23 9.29
C SER A 189 55.81 44.84 9.61
N LYS A 190 56.83 44.01 9.86
CA LYS A 190 58.23 44.40 9.73
C LYS A 190 58.49 44.72 8.25
N SER A 191 58.04 45.88 7.81
CA SER A 191 58.54 46.52 6.60
C SER A 191 59.95 46.99 6.90
N THR A 192 60.91 46.23 6.36
CA THR A 192 62.06 46.75 5.61
C THR A 192 62.52 48.14 6.04
N THR A 193 63.44 48.18 7.02
CA THR A 193 64.38 49.29 7.15
C THR A 193 65.45 49.07 6.11
N GLU A 194 65.60 50.05 5.23
CA GLU A 194 66.65 50.12 4.22
C GLU A 194 68.04 50.09 4.89
N SER A 195 68.86 49.12 4.49
CA SER A 195 70.31 49.19 4.59
C SER A 195 70.92 48.45 3.40
N PRO A 196 71.81 49.10 2.62
CA PRO A 196 72.29 48.58 1.35
C PRO A 196 73.43 47.58 1.59
N GLY A 197 73.28 46.36 1.07
CA GLY A 197 74.38 45.39 0.98
C GLY A 197 74.07 44.04 1.62
N SER A 198 73.49 43.14 0.84
CA SER A 198 73.68 41.67 0.90
C SER A 198 72.69 40.99 -0.06
N GLU A 199 72.84 41.27 -1.36
CA GLU A 199 72.53 40.27 -2.36
C GLU A 199 73.57 39.16 -2.18
N GLU A 200 73.15 38.01 -1.62
CA GLU A 200 73.76 36.67 -1.73
C GLU A 200 73.52 35.86 -0.45
N ALA A 201 72.33 35.24 -0.37
CA ALA A 201 72.13 33.87 0.09
C ALA A 201 70.62 33.64 0.26
N GLU A 202 69.91 33.50 -0.86
CA GLU A 202 68.71 32.66 -0.83
C GLU A 202 69.20 31.27 -0.42
N THR A 203 69.03 30.93 0.87
CA THR A 203 69.65 29.75 1.48
C THR A 203 69.30 28.53 0.63
N GLU A 204 70.29 27.69 0.34
CA GLU A 204 70.10 26.45 -0.42
C GLU A 204 68.92 25.61 0.09
N GLU A 205 68.57 25.76 1.37
CA GLU A 205 67.37 25.19 1.99
C GLU A 205 66.06 25.70 1.39
N LEU A 206 65.88 27.02 1.20
CA LEU A 206 64.69 27.59 0.57
C LEU A 206 64.49 27.09 -0.87
N LYS A 207 65.59 26.92 -1.61
CA LYS A 207 65.58 26.34 -2.97
C LYS A 207 65.20 24.85 -2.94
N LYS A 208 65.73 24.08 -1.98
CA LYS A 208 65.36 22.67 -1.77
C LYS A 208 63.89 22.51 -1.40
N ILE A 209 63.37 23.35 -0.51
CA ILE A 209 61.95 23.33 -0.10
C ILE A 209 61.05 23.58 -1.31
N ARG A 210 61.34 24.60 -2.14
CA ARG A 210 60.56 24.87 -3.35
C ARG A 210 60.60 23.71 -4.36
N LYS A 211 61.75 23.04 -4.52
CA LYS A 211 61.86 21.84 -5.37
C LYS A 211 61.01 20.69 -4.85
N VAL A 212 61.04 20.42 -3.54
CA VAL A 212 60.21 19.38 -2.91
C VAL A 212 58.72 19.71 -3.05
N GLN A 213 58.32 20.95 -2.81
CA GLN A 213 56.94 21.40 -3.00
C GLN A 213 56.48 21.25 -4.46
N GLY A 214 57.34 21.58 -5.43
CA GLY A 214 57.07 21.35 -6.85
C GLY A 214 56.89 19.87 -7.19
N PHE A 215 57.73 19.00 -6.62
CA PHE A 215 57.62 17.56 -6.77
C PHE A 215 56.30 17.01 -6.21
N PHE A 216 55.93 17.41 -4.99
CA PHE A 216 54.65 17.00 -4.36
C PHE A 216 53.44 17.49 -5.12
N ARG A 217 53.43 18.74 -5.60
CA ARG A 217 52.35 19.27 -6.44
C ARG A 217 52.20 18.46 -7.73
N GLY A 218 53.30 18.17 -8.41
CA GLY A 218 53.30 17.35 -9.62
C GLY A 218 52.87 15.91 -9.37
N TRP A 219 53.30 15.31 -8.25
CA TRP A 219 52.91 13.97 -7.85
C TRP A 219 51.41 13.87 -7.52
N LEU A 220 50.88 14.82 -6.74
CA LEU A 220 49.45 14.89 -6.42
C LEU A 220 48.59 15.06 -7.69
N CYS A 221 49.03 15.91 -8.62
CA CYS A 221 48.33 16.08 -9.91
C CYS A 221 48.29 14.76 -10.70
N ARG A 222 49.43 14.06 -10.83
CA ARG A 222 49.50 12.76 -11.52
C ARG A 222 48.68 11.68 -10.82
N HIS A 223 48.71 11.66 -9.48
CA HIS A 223 47.95 10.70 -8.69
C HIS A 223 46.44 10.91 -8.87
N ARG A 224 45.97 12.17 -8.74
CA ARG A 224 44.57 12.52 -8.94
C ARG A 224 44.11 12.24 -10.38
N TRP A 225 44.93 12.56 -11.38
CA TRP A 225 44.66 12.23 -12.77
C TRP A 225 44.51 10.73 -12.98
N LYS A 226 45.42 9.92 -12.42
CA LYS A 226 45.34 8.46 -12.48
C LYS A 226 44.03 7.94 -11.89
N THR A 227 43.61 8.46 -10.72
CA THR A 227 42.32 8.10 -10.11
C THR A 227 41.14 8.44 -11.02
N ILE A 228 41.11 9.67 -11.57
CA ILE A 228 40.03 10.11 -12.48
C ILE A 228 39.96 9.23 -13.72
N VAL A 229 41.10 8.88 -14.32
CA VAL A 229 41.17 8.02 -15.49
C VAL A 229 40.70 6.60 -15.16
N ASP A 230 41.14 6.03 -14.02
CA ASP A 230 40.72 4.69 -13.59
C ASP A 230 39.20 4.63 -13.32
N GLU A 231 38.64 5.65 -12.68
CA GLU A 231 37.18 5.79 -12.48
C GLU A 231 36.44 5.91 -13.82
N TYR A 232 36.96 6.71 -14.75
CA TYR A 232 36.38 6.83 -16.09
C TYR A 232 36.41 5.51 -16.85
N ILE A 233 37.54 4.80 -16.88
CA ILE A 233 37.66 3.49 -17.56
C ILE A 233 36.65 2.48 -17.01
N LYS A 234 36.41 2.48 -15.70
CA LYS A 234 35.44 1.60 -15.02
C LYS A 234 34.00 2.10 -15.10
N SER A 235 33.75 3.29 -15.63
CA SER A 235 32.40 3.86 -15.71
C SER A 235 31.51 3.12 -16.72
N PRO A 236 30.19 3.04 -16.47
CA PRO A 236 29.24 2.48 -17.43
C PRO A 236 29.26 3.19 -18.80
N HIS A 237 29.59 4.48 -18.82
CA HIS A 237 29.70 5.26 -20.05
C HIS A 237 30.88 4.78 -20.92
N ALA A 238 32.07 4.60 -20.33
CA ALA A 238 33.23 4.09 -21.06
C ALA A 238 33.04 2.64 -21.53
N GLU A 239 32.28 1.82 -20.79
CA GLU A 239 31.90 0.47 -21.21
C GLU A 239 30.94 0.49 -22.40
N SER A 240 29.91 1.36 -22.36
CA SER A 240 28.98 1.57 -23.48
C SER A 240 29.70 2.03 -24.75
N MET A 241 30.64 2.97 -24.63
CA MET A 241 31.48 3.43 -25.74
C MET A 241 32.35 2.31 -26.32
N ARG A 242 32.96 1.46 -25.48
CA ARG A 242 33.72 0.28 -25.93
C ARG A 242 32.83 -0.72 -26.66
N LYS A 243 31.61 -0.96 -26.16
CA LYS A 243 30.64 -1.87 -26.78
C LYS A 243 30.20 -1.34 -28.15
N ARG A 244 29.90 -0.05 -28.27
CA ARG A 244 29.58 0.62 -29.54
C ARG A 244 30.71 0.50 -30.56
N ASN A 245 31.95 0.77 -30.16
CA ASN A 245 33.10 0.66 -31.06
C ASN A 245 33.37 -0.79 -31.48
N ARG A 246 33.16 -1.76 -30.59
CA ARG A 246 33.27 -3.19 -30.96
C ARG A 246 32.34 -3.54 -32.12
N TYR A 247 31.10 -3.05 -32.15
CA TYR A 247 30.19 -3.29 -33.27
C TYR A 247 30.61 -2.57 -34.57
N ASN A 248 31.26 -1.41 -34.48
CA ASN A 248 31.69 -0.64 -35.66
C ASN A 248 33.00 -1.14 -36.30
N PHE A 249 33.84 -1.88 -35.57
CA PHE A 249 35.14 -2.36 -36.04
C PHE A 249 35.21 -3.89 -36.20
N SER A 250 34.06 -4.59 -36.23
CA SER A 250 33.95 -6.04 -36.47
C SER A 250 33.41 -6.39 -37.88
N CYS A 251 33.56 -5.50 -38.86
CA CYS A 251 33.41 -5.78 -40.28
C CYS A 251 34.77 -5.56 -40.96
#